data_AF-A0A8T4EEY8-F1
#
_entry.id   AF-A0A8T4EEY8-F1
#
_cell.length_a   1.000
_cell.length_b   1.000
_cell.length_c   1.000
_cell.angle_alpha   90.00
_cell.angle_beta   90.00
_cell.angle_gamma   90.00
#
_symmetry.space_group_name_H-M   'P 1'
#
loop_
_entity.id
_entity.type
_entity.pdbx_description
1 polymer ?
#
loop_
_entity_poly.entity_id
_entity_poly.type
_entity_poly.pdbx_seq_one_letter_code
_entity_poly.pdbx_strand_id
1 'polypeptide(L)'
;MMMFTRMLRRQGFYRVKNQDDPVYMKHNVGLGGLYVRIDDKKAYLTVRDLGLEEEFTRVKQLENFINDLEEQAYRQKCFIVHKMRGGSAGS
;
A
#
# COMPACT_ATOMS: atom_id res chain seq x y z
N MET A 1 18.28 -8.92 -0.40
CA MET A 1 17.85 -7.86 0.54
C MET A 1 17.79 -6.44 -0.03
N MET A 2 18.78 -5.91 -0.77
CA MET A 2 18.75 -4.50 -1.24
C MET A 2 17.59 -4.14 -2.20
N MET A 3 17.04 -5.11 -2.94
CA MET A 3 16.06 -4.83 -3.99
C MET A 3 14.66 -4.46 -3.44
N PHE A 4 14.17 -5.13 -2.40
CA PHE A 4 12.89 -4.77 -1.76
C PHE A 4 12.96 -3.37 -1.17
N THR A 5 13.99 -3.07 -0.37
CA THR A 5 14.20 -1.75 0.23
C THR A 5 14.25 -0.62 -0.80
N ARG A 6 14.96 -0.83 -1.91
CA ARG A 6 15.07 0.19 -2.98
C ARG A 6 13.72 0.45 -3.65
N MET A 7 12.96 -0.61 -3.93
CA MET A 7 11.62 -0.51 -4.51
C MET A 7 10.67 0.23 -3.55
N LEU A 8 10.65 -0.15 -2.27
CA LEU A 8 9.80 0.46 -1.26
C LEU A 8 10.07 1.96 -1.11
N ARG A 9 11.36 2.36 -1.04
CA ARG A 9 11.72 3.79 -1.01
C ARG A 9 11.25 4.55 -2.26
N ARG A 10 11.35 3.94 -3.45
CA ARG A 10 10.88 4.54 -4.71
C ARG A 10 9.35 4.72 -4.71
N GLN A 11 8.60 3.82 -4.09
CA GLN A 11 7.15 3.92 -3.95
C GLN A 11 6.70 4.84 -2.80
N GLY A 12 7.64 5.48 -2.10
CA GLY A 12 7.35 6.44 -1.03
C GLY A 12 7.15 5.82 0.36
N PHE A 13 7.53 4.55 0.56
CA PHE A 13 7.55 3.97 1.90
C PHE A 13 8.71 4.53 2.72
N TYR A 14 8.44 4.83 3.99
CA TYR A 14 9.44 5.24 4.97
C TYR A 14 9.72 4.11 5.97
N ARG A 15 10.96 4.03 6.45
CA ARG A 15 11.34 3.03 7.45
C ARG A 15 10.80 3.44 8.82
N VAL A 16 10.12 2.52 9.51
CA VAL A 16 9.67 2.72 10.89
C VAL A 16 10.88 2.64 11.83
N LYS A 17 10.99 3.59 12.77
CA LYS A 17 12.07 3.63 13.76
C LYS A 17 11.77 2.67 14.91
N ASN A 18 12.81 2.24 15.62
CA ASN A 18 12.72 1.41 16.83
C ASN A 18 11.99 0.07 16.57
N GLN A 19 12.33 -0.59 15.47
CA GLN A 19 11.90 -1.96 15.17
C GLN A 19 13.16 -2.79 14.98
N ASP A 20 13.23 -3.94 15.64
CA ASP A 20 14.32 -4.91 15.47
C ASP A 20 14.39 -5.36 14.00
N ASP A 21 13.23 -5.63 13.41
CA ASP A 21 13.10 -5.96 11.99
C ASP A 21 12.94 -4.72 11.10
N PRO A 22 13.44 -4.77 9.84
CA PRO A 22 13.23 -3.70 8.88
C PRO A 22 11.77 -3.64 8.42
N VAL A 23 10.99 -2.79 9.09
CA VAL A 23 9.60 -2.46 8.74
C VAL A 23 9.53 -1.14 7.98
N TYR A 24 8.79 -1.14 6.87
CA TYR A 24 8.51 0.01 6.02
C TYR A 24 7.02 0.31 6.06
N MET A 25 6.66 1.59 6.07
CA MET A 25 5.27 2.04 6.13
C MET A 25 4.99 3.09 5.07
N LYS A 26 3.81 3.02 4.48
CA LYS A 26 3.24 4.06 3.62
C LYS A 26 1.79 4.27 4.02
N HIS A 27 1.39 5.53 4.16
CA HIS A 27 -0.01 5.87 4.32
C HIS A 27 -0.62 6.09 2.93
N ASN A 28 -1.72 5.41 2.64
CA ASN A 28 -2.48 5.60 1.42
C ASN A 28 -3.91 6.04 1.76
N VAL A 29 -4.40 7.03 1.02
CA VAL A 29 -5.72 7.61 1.26
C VAL A 29 -6.81 6.74 0.67
N GLY A 30 -7.38 5.85 1.48
CA GLY A 30 -8.43 4.89 1.10
C GLY A 30 -8.14 3.48 1.58
N LEU A 31 -6.86 3.15 1.77
CA LEU A 31 -6.40 1.86 2.32
C LEU A 31 -5.90 1.97 3.76
N GLY A 32 -5.64 3.18 4.25
CA GLY A 32 -5.04 3.41 5.57
C GLY A 32 -3.54 3.14 5.56
N GLY A 33 -3.06 2.40 6.56
CA GLY A 33 -1.63 2.11 6.73
C GLY A 33 -1.20 0.81 6.03
N LEU A 34 -0.32 0.94 5.02
CA LEU A 34 0.38 -0.20 4.41
C LEU A 34 1.71 -0.41 5.11
N TYR A 35 1.94 -1.62 5.61
CA TYR A 35 3.17 -2.03 6.30
C TYR A 35 3.84 -3.14 5.51
N VAL A 36 5.16 -3.05 5.36
CA VAL A 36 5.97 -4.09 4.72
C VAL A 36 7.12 -4.46 5.65
N ARG A 37 7.10 -5.67 6.17
CA ARG A 37 8.22 -6.25 6.94
C ARG A 37 9.07 -7.10 6.01
N ILE A 38 10.39 -6.90 6.03
CA ILE A 38 11.33 -7.70 5.23
C ILE A 38 12.02 -8.70 6.16
N ASP A 39 11.97 -9.97 5.80
CA ASP A 39 12.57 -11.07 6.55
C ASP A 39 13.36 -11.96 5.58
N ASP A 40 14.68 -12.05 5.75
CA ASP A 40 15.63 -12.78 4.89
C ASP A 40 15.45 -12.57 3.36
N LYS A 41 14.62 -13.39 2.72
CA LYS A 41 14.32 -13.40 1.28
C LYS A 41 12.86 -13.08 0.94
N LYS A 42 12.05 -12.75 1.95
CA LYS A 42 10.62 -12.55 1.86
C LYS A 42 10.22 -11.15 2.30
N ALA A 43 9.10 -10.69 1.80
CA ALA A 43 8.44 -9.47 2.22
C ALA A 43 7.00 -9.80 2.62
N TYR A 44 6.60 -9.34 3.79
CA TYR A 44 5.27 -9.49 4.33
C TYR A 44 4.57 -8.14 4.26
N LEU A 45 3.52 -8.05 3.45
CA LEU A 45 2.69 -6.86 3.37
C LEU A 45 1.46 -7.04 4.26
N THR A 46 1.18 -6.04 5.08
CA THR A 46 0.00 -5.97 5.93
C THR A 46 -0.73 -4.66 5.69
N VAL A 47 -2.04 -4.73 5.45
CA VAL A 47 -2.94 -3.57 5.45
C VAL A 47 -3.91 -3.72 6.61
N ARG A 48 -3.62 -3.02 7.71
CA ARG A 48 -4.33 -3.19 8.98
C ARG A 48 -5.82 -2.92 8.86
N ASP A 49 -6.18 -1.83 8.19
CA ASP A 49 -7.57 -1.41 8.01
C ASP A 49 -8.40 -2.40 7.18
N LEU A 50 -7.76 -3.23 6.36
CA LEU A 50 -8.43 -4.24 5.52
C LEU A 50 -8.29 -5.67 6.07
N GLY A 51 -7.53 -5.88 7.15
CA GLY A 51 -7.19 -7.22 7.63
C GLY A 51 -6.45 -8.08 6.59
N LEU A 52 -5.74 -7.43 5.66
CA LEU A 52 -5.04 -8.10 4.56
C LEU A 52 -3.60 -8.36 4.96
N GLU A 53 -3.15 -9.61 4.80
CA GLU A 53 -1.78 -10.06 5.04
C GLU A 53 -1.33 -10.98 3.90
N GLU A 54 -0.26 -10.61 3.20
CA GLU A 54 0.24 -11.33 2.04
C GLU A 54 1.78 -11.47 2.07
N GLU A 55 2.28 -12.64 1.66
CA GLU A 55 3.71 -12.95 1.60
C GLU A 55 4.22 -12.90 0.15
N PHE A 56 5.37 -12.25 -0.05
CA PHE A 56 6.01 -12.13 -1.35
C PHE A 56 7.47 -12.56 -1.30
N THR A 57 7.87 -13.44 -2.21
CA THR A 57 9.28 -13.85 -2.39
C THR A 57 9.97 -13.06 -3.52
N ARG A 58 9.19 -12.41 -4.40
CA ARG A 58 9.69 -11.65 -5.55
C ARG A 58 9.30 -10.17 -5.47
N VAL A 59 10.27 -9.30 -5.69
CA VAL A 59 10.09 -7.84 -5.67
C VAL A 59 9.00 -7.37 -6.64
N LYS A 60 8.99 -7.91 -7.86
CA LYS A 60 8.01 -7.53 -8.88
C LYS A 60 6.57 -7.91 -8.50
N GLN A 61 6.38 -9.01 -7.77
CA GLN A 61 5.04 -9.41 -7.31
C GLN A 61 4.54 -8.44 -6.24
N LEU A 62 5.37 -8.10 -5.26
CA LEU A 62 5.04 -7.11 -4.24
C LEU A 62 4.74 -5.75 -4.87
N GLU A 63 5.59 -5.27 -5.79
CA GLU A 63 5.42 -3.99 -6.46
C GLU A 63 4.10 -3.92 -7.24
N ASN A 64 3.81 -4.96 -8.03
CA ASN A 64 2.55 -5.04 -8.77
C ASN A 64 1.34 -5.06 -7.83
N PHE A 65 1.42 -5.81 -6.74
CA PHE A 65 0.33 -5.91 -5.76
C PHE A 65 0.04 -4.58 -5.07
N ILE A 66 1.09 -3.85 -4.66
CA ILE A 66 0.94 -2.50 -4.09
C ILE A 66 0.28 -1.57 -5.11
N ASN A 67 0.75 -1.56 -6.37
CA ASN A 67 0.17 -0.71 -7.40
C ASN A 67 -1.31 -1.02 -7.66
N ASP A 68 -1.67 -2.30 -7.69
CA ASP A 68 -3.05 -2.75 -7.89
C ASP A 68 -3.95 -2.31 -6.73
N LEU A 69 -3.49 -2.48 -5.48
CA LEU A 69 -4.18 -1.98 -4.29
C LEU A 69 -4.40 -0.45 -4.35
N GLU A 70 -3.36 0.32 -4.66
CA GLU A 70 -3.46 1.78 -4.76
C GLU A 70 -4.41 2.22 -5.88
N GLU A 71 -4.40 1.51 -7.02
CA GLU A 71 -5.32 1.76 -8.13
C GLU A 71 -6.77 1.45 -7.74
N GLN A 72 -7.04 0.31 -7.10
CA GLN A 72 -8.37 -0.04 -6.63
C GLN A 72 -8.91 0.98 -5.62
N ALA A 73 -8.08 1.40 -4.66
CA ALA A 73 -8.42 2.43 -3.69
C ALA A 73 -8.75 3.77 -4.37
N TYR A 74 -7.93 4.17 -5.35
CA TYR A 74 -8.16 5.37 -6.13
C TYR A 74 -9.48 5.30 -6.90
N ARG A 75 -9.75 4.18 -7.59
CA ARG A 75 -11.01 3.96 -8.32
C ARG A 75 -12.22 4.07 -7.40
N GLN A 76 -12.22 3.38 -6.25
CA GLN A 76 -13.31 3.45 -5.27
C GLN A 76 -13.55 4.90 -4.80
N LYS A 77 -12.48 5.66 -4.58
CA LYS A 77 -12.59 7.07 -4.21
C LYS A 77 -13.12 7.95 -5.34
N CYS A 78 -12.67 7.72 -6.58
CA CYS A 78 -13.22 8.39 -7.76
C CYS A 78 -14.70 8.11 -7.96
N PHE A 79 -15.18 6.90 -7.63
CA PHE A 79 -16.62 6.62 -7.61
C PHE A 79 -17.36 7.49 -6.58
N ILE A 80 -16.82 7.67 -5.38
CA ILE A 80 -17.44 8.51 -4.34
C ILE A 80 -17.45 9.99 -4.77
N VAL A 81 -16.33 10.51 -5.29
CA VAL A 81 -16.24 11.91 -5.75
C VAL A 81 -17.13 12.16 -6.96
N HIS A 82 -17.21 11.25 -7.93
CA HIS A 82 -18.14 11.39 -9.06
C HIS A 82 -19.61 11.27 -8.62
N LYS A 83 -19.93 10.39 -7.68
CA LYS A 83 -21.30 10.30 -7.11
C LYS A 83 -21.71 11.58 -6.39
N MET A 84 -20.77 12.27 -5.72
CA MET A 84 -21.02 13.57 -5.10
C MET A 84 -21.16 14.72 -6.10
N ARG A 85 -20.47 14.69 -7.25
CA ARG A 85 -20.62 15.73 -8.30
C ARG A 85 -21.83 15.53 -9.21
N GLY A 86 -22.44 14.34 -9.24
CA GLY A 86 -23.66 14.05 -10.00
C GLY A 86 -24.98 14.27 -9.24
N GLY A 87 -24.92 14.67 -7.97
CA GLY A 87 -26.10 14.89 -7.11
C GLY A 87 -26.62 16.33 -7.07
N SER A 88 -26.05 17.24 -7.85
CA SER A 88 -26.56 18.61 -8.02
C SER A 88 -27.34 18.74 -9.33
N ALA A 89 -28.39 17.94 -9.48
CA ALA A 89 -29.48 18.24 -10.38
C ALA A 89 -30.63 18.77 -9.52
N GLY A 90 -30.92 20.06 -9.63
CA GLY A 90 -32.17 20.63 -9.12
C GLY A 90 -31.99 21.92 -8.33
N SER A 91 -31.96 23.05 -9.01
CA SER A 91 -32.96 24.13 -8.90
C SER A 91 -32.77 25.10 -10.06
#